data_AF-A0A9W8G9X3-F1
#
_entry.id   AF-A0A9W8G9X3-F1
#
_cell.length_a   1.000
_cell.length_b   1.000
_cell.length_c   1.000
_cell.angle_alpha   90.00
_cell.angle_beta   90.00
_cell.angle_gamma   90.00
#
_symmetry.space_group_name_H-M   'P 1'
#
loop_
_entity.id
_entity.type
_entity.pdbx_description
1 polymer ?
#
loop_
_entity_poly.entity_id
_entity_poly.type
_entity_poly.pdbx_seq_one_letter_code
_entity_poly.pdbx_strand_id
1 'polypeptide(L)' 'MDREFGHDDGSWAVTRFFRDEVFDAQKLPSNLGVLYGVGVFAGAVYFLEHYAELLVQ' A
#
# COMPACT_ATOMS: atom_id res chain seq x y z
N MET A 1 -23.65 21.62 20.75
CA MET A 1 -23.05 21.93 19.44
C MET A 1 -22.83 20.61 18.75
N ASP A 2 -23.83 20.23 17.96
CA ASP A 2 -23.84 19.01 17.16
C ASP A 2 -22.83 19.13 16.04
N ARG A 3 -21.87 18.19 15.96
CA ARG A 3 -21.27 17.78 14.69
C ARG A 3 -21.00 16.29 14.75
N GLU A 4 -21.86 15.56 14.04
CA GLU A 4 -21.57 14.23 13.50
C GLU A 4 -20.19 14.25 12.83
N PHE A 5 -19.25 13.47 13.34
CA PHE A 5 -18.11 13.02 12.54
C PHE A 5 -18.53 11.73 11.85
N GLY A 6 -19.40 11.90 10.85
CA GLY A 6 -19.86 10.86 9.97
C GLY A 6 -18.81 10.53 8.92
N HIS A 7 -18.52 9.23 8.82
CA HIS A 7 -18.34 8.48 7.58
C HIS A 7 -17.13 8.73 6.63
N ASP A 8 -16.32 9.79 6.78
CA ASP A 8 -15.31 10.15 5.76
C ASP A 8 -13.83 10.15 6.20
N ASP A 9 -13.50 9.68 7.40
CA ASP A 9 -12.13 9.77 7.94
C ASP A 9 -11.12 8.87 7.21
N GLY A 10 -11.55 7.71 6.70
CA GLY A 10 -10.66 6.74 6.05
C GLY A 10 -10.16 7.22 4.69
N SER A 11 -11.03 7.82 3.87
CA SER A 11 -10.70 8.32 2.54
C SER A 11 -9.77 9.54 2.62
N TRP A 12 -10.01 10.42 3.58
CA TRP A 12 -9.18 11.58 3.84
C TRP A 12 -7.80 11.18 4.40
N ALA A 13 -7.75 10.20 5.31
CA ALA A 13 -6.50 9.67 5.85
C ALA A 13 -5.64 8.98 4.78
N VAL A 14 -6.25 8.17 3.90
CA VAL A 14 -5.54 7.49 2.80
C VAL A 14 -5.03 8.50 1.78
N THR A 15 -5.86 9.46 1.36
CA THR A 15 -5.44 10.50 0.41
C THR A 15 -4.33 11.38 0.98
N ARG A 16 -4.40 11.71 2.28
CA ARG A 16 -3.34 12.44 3.00
C ARG A 16 -2.05 11.62 3.12
N PHE A 17 -2.15 10.32 3.38
CA PHE A 17 -0.99 9.42 3.44
C PHE A 17 -0.27 9.35 2.09
N PHE A 18 -0.99 9.18 0.97
CA PHE A 18 -0.34 9.21 -0.34
C PHE A 18 0.29 10.57 -0.66
N ARG A 19 -0.32 11.68 -0.22
CA ARG A 19 0.23 13.03 -0.46
C ARG A 19 1.44 13.37 0.42
N ASP A 20 1.30 13.22 1.72
CA ASP A 20 2.28 13.68 2.72
C ASP A 20 3.37 12.62 2.97
N GLU A 21 3.07 11.34 2.73
CA GLU A 21 4.06 10.28 2.85
C GLU A 21 4.67 10.00 1.47
N VAL A 22 3.90 9.54 0.47
CA VAL A 22 4.46 9.04 -0.80
C VAL A 22 5.10 10.12 -1.69
N PHE A 23 4.50 11.32 -1.78
CA PHE A 23 5.03 12.40 -2.62
C PHE A 23 5.98 13.37 -1.90
N ASP A 24 6.23 13.19 -0.60
CA ASP A 24 7.23 13.99 0.12
C ASP A 24 8.64 13.55 -0.30
N ALA A 25 9.35 14.46 -0.97
CA ALA A 25 10.69 14.25 -1.52
C ALA A 25 11.72 13.83 -0.46
N GLN A 26 11.52 14.17 0.82
CA GLN A 26 12.42 13.77 1.89
C GLN A 26 12.26 12.31 2.33
N LYS A 27 11.06 11.73 2.15
CA LYS A 27 10.74 10.34 2.52
C LYS A 27 10.71 9.39 1.33
N LEU A 28 10.78 9.95 0.11
CA LEU A 28 10.76 9.26 -1.17
C LEU A 28 11.64 7.99 -1.23
N PRO A 29 12.89 7.97 -0.72
CA PRO A 29 13.70 6.74 -0.69
C PRO A 29 13.10 5.63 0.19
N SER A 30 12.53 6.00 1.34
CA SER A 30 11.89 5.07 2.26
C SER A 30 10.57 4.54 1.68
N ASN A 31 9.79 5.40 1.05
CA ASN A 31 8.51 5.00 0.44
C ASN A 31 8.68 4.11 -0.77
N LEU A 32 9.73 4.33 -1.57
CA LEU A 32 10.10 3.42 -2.66
C LEU A 32 10.41 2.03 -2.12
N GLY A 33 11.08 1.94 -0.96
CA GLY A 33 11.31 0.67 -0.26
C GLY A 33 10.01 -0.03 0.15
N VAL A 34 9.04 0.72 0.68
CA VAL A 34 7.71 0.18 1.04
C VAL A 34 6.95 -0.28 -0.20
N LEU A 35 6.87 0.55 -1.24
CA LEU A 35 6.19 0.19 -2.49
C LEU A 35 6.84 -1.02 -3.17
N TYR A 36 8.17 -1.09 -3.17
CA TYR A 36 8.91 -2.23 -3.67
C TYR A 36 8.61 -3.49 -2.85
N GLY A 37 8.67 -3.42 -1.52
CA GLY A 37 8.38 -4.55 -0.64
C GLY A 37 6.95 -5.08 -0.80
N VAL A 38 5.96 -4.18 -0.86
CA VAL A 38 4.56 -4.54 -1.11
C VAL A 38 4.39 -5.15 -2.51
N GLY A 39 5.03 -4.58 -3.53
CA GLY A 39 4.98 -5.09 -4.90
C GLY A 39 5.59 -6.48 -5.05
N VAL A 40 6.77 -6.70 -4.47
CA VAL A 40 7.43 -8.02 -4.47
C VAL A 40 6.58 -9.04 -3.73
N PHE A 41 6.02 -8.69 -2.58
CA PHE A 41 5.16 -9.58 -1.82
C PHE A 41 3.90 -9.98 -2.60
N ALA A 42 3.17 -9.00 -3.15
CA ALA A 42 1.98 -9.26 -3.95
C ALA A 42 2.31 -10.10 -5.21
N GLY A 43 3.43 -9.80 -5.87
CA GLY A 43 3.92 -10.56 -7.02
C GLY A 43 4.26 -12.01 -6.66
N ALA A 44 4.89 -12.25 -5.50
CA ALA A 44 5.19 -13.59 -5.02
C ALA A 44 3.92 -14.38 -4.69
N VAL A 45 2.92 -13.74 -4.06
CA VAL A 45 1.62 -14.37 -3.80
C VAL A 45 0.92 -14.75 -5.10
N TYR A 46 0.81 -13.82 -6.05
CA TYR A 46 0.21 -14.09 -7.37
C TYR A 46 0.94 -15.23 -8.10
N PHE A 47 2.27 -15.21 -8.04
CA PHE A 47 3.10 -16.25 -8.65
C PHE A 47 2.85 -17.61 -8.02
N LEU A 48 2.76 -17.70 -6.69
CA LEU A 48 2.41 -18.94 -6.01
C LEU A 48 0.98 -19.37 -6.34
N GLU A 49 0.00 -18.47 -6.38
CA GLU A 49 -1.37 -18.84 -6.75
C GLU A 49 -1.48 -19.42 -8.16
N HIS A 50 -0.71 -18.92 -9.12
CA HIS A 50 -0.82 -19.33 -10.53
C HIS A 50 0.19 -20.40 -10.96
N TYR A 51 1.32 -20.49 -10.27
CA TYR A 51 2.44 -21.34 -10.67
C TYR A 51 2.94 -22.24 -9.54
N ALA A 52 2.30 -22.31 -8.36
CA ALA A 52 2.70 -23.24 -7.30
C ALA A 52 2.78 -24.69 -7.78
N GLU A 53 1.90 -25.10 -8.70
CA GLU A 53 1.93 -26.44 -9.29
C GLU A 53 3.23 -26.74 -10.05
N LEU A 54 3.92 -25.72 -10.56
CA LEU A 54 5.23 -25.86 -11.22
C LEU A 54 6.39 -25.97 -10.22
N LEU A 55 6.20 -25.59 -8.95
CA LEU A 55 7.23 -25.64 -7.91
C LEU A 55 7.21 -26.95 -7.11
N VAL A 56 6.11 -27.69 -7.12
CA VAL A 56 5.91 -28.94 -6.36
C VAL A 56 6.26 -30.17 -7.20
N GLN A 57 7.32 -30.09 -8.00
CA GLN A 57 7.77 -31.20 -8.86
C GLN A 57 8.58 -32.25 -8.11
#